data_AF-A0A3L7A098-F1
#
_entry.id   AF-A0A3L7A098-F1
#
_cell.length_a   1.000
_cell.length_b   1.000
_cell.length_c   1.000
_cell.angle_alpha   90.00
_cell.angle_beta   90.00
_cell.angle_gamma   90.00
#
_symmetry.space_group_name_H-M   'P 1'
#
loop_
_entity.id
_entity.type
_entity.pdbx_description
1 polymer ?
#
loop_
_entity_poly.entity_id
_entity_poly.type
_entity_poly.pdbx_seq_one_letter_code
_entity_poly.pdbx_strand_id
1 'polypeptide(L)' 'MTETFATWLAQQRDREDVVGELARSVADDELFPEHGDKAIFDGYFSADNTVDEVRASFERAWDEFSGLN' A
#
# COMPACT_ATOMS: atom_id res chain seq x y z
N MET A 1 -6.99 19.00 -3.27
CA MET A 1 -6.91 17.69 -3.92
C MET A 1 -6.71 16.69 -2.82
N THR A 2 -7.56 15.67 -2.74
CA THR A 2 -7.37 14.56 -1.80
C THR A 2 -6.24 13.70 -2.36
N GLU A 3 -5.18 13.50 -1.59
CA GLU A 3 -4.08 12.60 -1.97
C GLU A 3 -4.62 11.16 -2.07
N THR A 4 -4.15 10.39 -3.06
CA THR A 4 -4.54 8.99 -3.22
C THR A 4 -3.62 8.10 -2.41
N PHE A 5 -4.09 6.92 -2.01
CA PHE A 5 -3.24 5.96 -1.30
C PHE A 5 -1.97 5.60 -2.10
N ALA A 6 -2.10 5.38 -3.42
CA ALA A 6 -0.95 5.08 -4.27
C ALA A 6 0.08 6.22 -4.28
N THR A 7 -0.38 7.47 -4.40
CA THR A 7 0.50 8.65 -4.36
C THR A 7 1.15 8.84 -2.99
N TRP A 8 0.40 8.63 -1.91
CA TRP A 8 0.93 8.69 -0.55
C TRP A 8 1.97 7.59 -0.31
N LEU A 9 1.67 6.35 -0.71
CA LEU A 9 2.54 5.19 -0.54
C LEU A 9 3.86 5.36 -1.32
N ALA A 10 3.80 5.93 -2.52
CA ALA A 10 4.99 6.23 -3.31
C ALA A 10 5.97 7.20 -2.60
N GLN A 11 5.47 8.07 -1.73
CA GLN A 11 6.31 8.97 -0.92
C GLN A 11 6.95 8.26 0.29
N GLN A 12 6.50 7.05 0.63
CA GLN A 12 7.02 6.28 1.77
C GLN A 12 8.25 5.43 1.42
N ARG A 13 8.73 5.45 0.17
CA ARG A 13 9.81 4.57 -0.33
C ARG A 13 11.12 4.67 0.46
N ASP A 14 11.42 5.83 1.03
CA ASP A 14 12.63 6.08 1.83
C ASP A 14 12.52 5.57 3.27
N ARG A 15 11.37 5.04 3.70
CA ARG A 15 11.23 4.47 5.04
C ARG A 15 11.96 3.13 5.15
N GLU A 16 12.53 2.91 6.33
CA GLU A 16 13.24 1.68 6.70
C GLU A 16 12.34 0.67 7.44
N ASP A 17 11.02 0.88 7.42
CA ASP A 17 10.04 -0.02 8.03
C ASP A 17 9.18 -0.74 6.99
N VAL A 18 8.25 -1.57 7.47
CA VAL A 18 7.37 -2.40 6.65
C VAL A 18 6.54 -1.61 5.62
N VAL A 19 6.23 -0.34 5.90
CA VAL A 19 5.51 0.53 4.97
C VAL A 19 6.45 0.97 3.84
N GLY A 20 7.70 1.28 4.15
CA GLY A 20 8.72 1.57 3.14
C GLY A 20 9.08 0.36 2.29
N GLU A 21 9.13 -0.83 2.89
CA GLU A 21 9.32 -2.09 2.16
C GLU A 21 8.16 -2.36 1.20
N LEU A 22 6.91 -2.18 1.65
CA LEU A 22 5.73 -2.29 0.81
C LEU A 22 5.77 -1.27 -0.35
N ALA A 23 6.08 -0.01 -0.05
CA ALA A 23 6.16 1.07 -1.04
C ALA A 23 7.21 0.79 -2.14
N ARG A 24 8.34 0.16 -1.77
CA ARG A 24 9.36 -0.30 -2.71
C ARG A 24 8.88 -1.52 -3.50
N SER A 25 8.18 -2.45 -2.85
CA SER A 25 7.68 -3.67 -3.51
C SER A 25 6.70 -3.37 -4.65
N VAL A 26 5.83 -2.38 -4.48
CA VAL A 26 4.83 -2.00 -5.51
C VAL A 26 5.33 -0.90 -6.46
N ALA A 27 6.56 -0.41 -6.28
CA ALA A 27 7.08 0.73 -7.03
C ALA A 27 7.22 0.47 -8.53
N ASP A 28 7.54 -0.78 -8.88
CA ASP A 28 7.79 -1.26 -10.24
C ASP A 28 6.66 -2.20 -10.73
N ASP A 29 5.56 -2.33 -9.98
CA ASP A 29 4.43 -3.17 -10.39
C ASP A 29 3.43 -2.36 -11.23
N GLU A 30 3.40 -2.64 -12.54
CA GLU A 30 2.50 -2.00 -13.50
C GLU A 30 1.02 -2.33 -13.26
N LEU A 31 0.72 -3.36 -12.47
CA LEU A 31 -0.64 -3.75 -12.09
C LEU A 31 -1.11 -3.08 -10.78
N PHE A 32 -0.23 -2.34 -10.11
CA PHE A 32 -0.58 -1.65 -8.88
C PHE A 32 -1.66 -0.57 -9.15
N PRO A 33 -2.80 -0.59 -8.43
CA PRO A 33 -3.89 0.37 -8.68
C PRO A 33 -3.46 1.81 -8.39
N GLU A 34 -3.64 2.72 -9.36
CA GLU A 34 -3.35 4.16 -9.16
C GLU A 34 -4.42 4.86 -8.31
N HIS A 35 -5.65 4.34 -8.33
CA HIS A 35 -6.81 4.92 -7.65
C HIS A 35 -7.71 3.83 -7.08
N GLY A 36 -8.39 4.13 -5.97
CA GLY A 36 -9.41 3.27 -5.39
C GLY A 36 -9.56 3.46 -3.89
N ASP A 37 -10.60 2.83 -3.34
CA ASP A 37 -10.79 2.69 -1.91
C ASP A 37 -10.10 1.42 -1.39
N LYS A 38 -10.10 1.21 -0.06
CA LYS A 38 -9.42 0.08 0.60
C LYS A 38 -9.74 -1.26 -0.07
N ALA A 39 -11.00 -1.46 -0.48
CA ALA A 39 -11.45 -2.70 -1.09
C ALA A 39 -10.75 -3.03 -2.43
N ILE A 40 -10.39 -2.01 -3.23
CA ILE A 40 -9.66 -2.20 -4.49
C ILE A 40 -8.24 -2.67 -4.19
N PHE A 41 -7.55 -1.99 -3.28
CA PHE A 41 -6.20 -2.36 -2.87
C PHE A 41 -6.17 -3.70 -2.11
N ASP A 42 -7.16 -3.98 -1.27
CA ASP A 42 -7.32 -5.27 -0.57
C ASP A 42 -7.49 -6.41 -1.57
N GLY A 43 -8.25 -6.20 -2.65
CA GLY A 43 -8.37 -7.14 -3.75
C GLY A 43 -7.04 -7.40 -4.45
N TYR A 44 -6.27 -6.35 -4.75
CA TYR A 44 -4.94 -6.46 -5.35
C TYR A 44 -3.98 -7.24 -4.43
N PHE A 45 -3.90 -6.88 -3.14
CA PHE A 45 -3.07 -7.58 -2.17
C PHE A 45 -3.63 -8.95 -1.76
N SER A 46 -4.80 -9.36 -2.23
CA SER A 46 -5.34 -10.71 -1.99
C SER A 46 -5.22 -11.62 -3.21
N ALA A 47 -4.82 -11.10 -4.38
CA ALA A 47 -4.98 -11.81 -5.65
C ALA A 47 -4.02 -13.00 -5.88
N ASP A 48 -2.96 -13.20 -5.09
CA ASP A 48 -1.90 -14.15 -5.48
C ASP A 48 -1.22 -14.92 -4.32
N ASN A 49 -1.96 -15.29 -3.26
CA ASN A 49 -1.35 -15.85 -2.03
C ASN A 49 -0.27 -14.93 -1.44
N THR A 50 -0.54 -13.63 -1.46
CA THR A 50 0.27 -12.63 -0.80
C THR A 50 0.58 -13.08 0.62
N VAL A 51 1.87 -13.19 0.94
CA VAL A 51 2.34 -13.62 2.27
C VAL A 51 1.74 -12.72 3.36
N ASP A 52 1.40 -13.30 4.51
CA ASP A 52 0.76 -12.59 5.64
C ASP A 52 1.47 -11.29 6.01
N GLU A 53 2.80 -11.24 5.83
CA GLU A 53 3.64 -10.06 6.07
C GLU A 53 3.30 -8.86 5.17
N VAL A 54 3.02 -9.09 3.88
CA VAL A 54 2.64 -8.02 2.94
C VAL A 54 1.23 -7.52 3.27
N ARG A 55 0.32 -8.42 3.68
CA ARG A 55 -1.03 -8.03 4.13
C ARG A 55 -0.98 -7.14 5.38
N ALA A 56 -0.19 -7.54 6.39
CA ALA A 56 -0.01 -6.74 7.60
C ALA A 56 0.63 -5.37 7.28
N SER A 57 1.58 -5.33 6.35
CA SER A 57 2.19 -4.08 5.88
C SER A 57 1.18 -3.17 5.20
N PHE A 58 0.31 -3.73 4.35
CA PHE A 58 -0.77 -2.99 3.69
C PHE A 58 -1.78 -2.43 4.70
N GLU A 59 -2.23 -3.22 5.66
CA GLU A 59 -3.19 -2.77 6.67
C GLU A 59 -2.63 -1.60 7.49
N ARG A 60 -1.36 -1.69 7.90
CA ARG A 60 -0.67 -0.58 8.58
C ARG A 60 -0.56 0.66 7.70
N ALA A 61 -0.13 0.49 6.45
CA ALA A 61 -0.01 1.61 5.50
C ALA A 61 -1.35 2.32 5.30
N TRP A 62 -2.44 1.56 5.21
CA TRP A 62 -3.79 2.11 5.04
C TRP A 62 -4.28 2.87 6.28
N ASP A 63 -4.02 2.34 7.48
CA ASP A 63 -4.35 2.99 8.74
C ASP A 63 -3.66 4.36 8.87
N GLU A 64 -2.35 4.40 8.56
CA GLU A 64 -1.57 5.63 8.54
C GLU A 64 -2.08 6.65 7.50
N PHE A 65 -2.40 6.18 6.28
CA PHE A 65 -2.97 7.04 5.22
C PHE A 65 -4.34 7.62 5.59
N SER A 66 -5.22 6.78 6.15
CA SER A 66 -6.58 7.17 6.52
C SER A 66 -6.66 8.02 7.79
N GLY A 67 -5.53 8.18 8.50
CA GLY A 67 -5.47 8.93 9.75
C GLY A 67 -6.22 8.24 10.90
N LEU A 68 -6.31 6.91 10.85
CA LEU A 68 -6.92 6.09 11.91
C LEU A 68 -5.95 5.79 13.08
N ASN A 69 -4.75 6.37 13.03
CA ASN A 69 -3.66 6.25 13.99
C ASN A 69 -3.81 7.20 15.19
#